data_AF-A0A659ULT4-F1
#
_entry.id   AF-A0A659ULT4-F1
#
_cell.length_a   1.000
_cell.length_b   1.000
_cell.length_c   1.000
_cell.angle_alpha   90.00
_cell.angle_beta   90.00
_cell.angle_gamma   90.00
#
_symmetry.space_group_name_H-M   'P 1'
#
loop_
_entity.id
_entity.type
_entity.pdbx_description
1 polymer ?
#
loop_
_entity_poly.entity_id
_entity_poly.type
_entity_poly.pdbx_seq_one_letter_code
_entity_poly.pdbx_strand_id
1 'polypeptide(L)'
;GRGCWVSADRLHIEKAAAKNLFARAFKAQVVVPPDLGGMVDGLLSRSALGMLGLARKAGAISLGATKVESAVRGGLALFVLHATEASDDGVRKISQARRATVHIGGPSILAYKLFSEAELSLALGGTNV
;
A
#
# COMPACT_ATOMS: atom_id res chain seq x y z
N GLY A 1 26.67 -3.16 -0.22
CA GLY A 1 27.36 -4.02 -1.21
C GLY A 1 27.86 -3.19 -2.39
N ARG A 2 28.86 -3.68 -3.14
CA ARG A 2 29.48 -3.01 -4.30
C ARG A 2 28.57 -3.03 -5.55
N GLY A 3 27.35 -2.52 -5.41
CA GLY A 3 26.33 -2.52 -6.47
C GLY A 3 25.65 -1.16 -6.61
N CYS A 4 24.77 -1.04 -7.59
CA CYS A 4 23.90 0.13 -7.76
C CYS A 4 22.67 -0.02 -6.87
N TRP A 5 22.43 0.94 -5.99
CA TRP A 5 21.23 0.98 -5.14
C TRP A 5 20.38 2.17 -5.56
N VAL A 6 19.07 1.94 -5.69
CA VAL A 6 18.07 2.96 -5.95
C VAL A 6 16.88 2.68 -5.04
N SER A 7 16.24 3.73 -4.53
CA SER A 7 14.99 3.58 -3.79
C SER A 7 13.98 2.83 -4.66
N ALA A 8 13.27 1.87 -4.07
CA ALA A 8 12.30 1.03 -4.77
C ALA A 8 10.97 1.78 -4.97
N ASP A 9 11.03 2.91 -5.67
CA ASP A 9 9.87 3.68 -6.10
C ASP A 9 10.10 4.22 -7.50
N ARG A 10 8.98 4.42 -8.20
CA ARG A 10 8.97 4.81 -9.60
C ARG A 10 9.79 6.07 -9.87
N LEU A 11 9.64 7.09 -9.04
CA LEU A 11 10.27 8.39 -9.22
C LEU A 11 11.80 8.28 -9.20
N HIS A 12 12.37 7.56 -8.23
CA HIS A 12 13.82 7.39 -8.14
C HIS A 12 14.38 6.53 -9.26
N ILE A 13 13.65 5.49 -9.68
CA ILE A 13 14.04 4.60 -10.77
C ILE A 13 14.05 5.36 -12.11
N GLU A 14 12.99 6.10 -12.41
CA GLU A 14 12.90 6.92 -13.62
C GLU A 14 14.01 7.98 -13.66
N LYS A 15 14.27 8.64 -12.53
CA LYS A 15 15.35 9.62 -12.41
C LYS A 15 16.74 8.98 -12.62
N ALA A 16 16.96 7.77 -12.09
CA ALA A 16 18.22 7.06 -12.26
C ALA A 16 18.43 6.62 -13.72
N ALA A 17 17.37 6.17 -14.39
CA ALA A 17 17.38 5.84 -15.81
C ALA A 17 17.68 7.08 -16.67
N ALA A 18 16.94 8.17 -16.48
CA ALA A 18 17.09 9.41 -17.25
C ALA A 18 18.50 10.04 -17.11
N LYS A 19 19.13 9.90 -15.95
CA LYS A 19 20.48 10.40 -15.68
C LYS A 19 21.59 9.41 -16.02
N ASN A 20 21.26 8.26 -16.60
CA ASN A 20 22.19 7.18 -16.93
C ASN A 20 23.03 6.72 -15.72
N LEU A 21 22.44 6.71 -14.52
CA LEU A 21 23.15 6.39 -13.28
C LEU A 21 23.50 4.90 -13.19
N PHE A 22 22.69 4.02 -13.80
CA PHE A 22 22.96 2.59 -13.82
C PHE A 22 24.27 2.27 -14.56
N ALA A 23 24.46 2.80 -15.77
CA ALA A 23 25.70 2.58 -16.53
C ALA A 23 26.93 3.10 -15.77
N ARG A 24 26.82 4.27 -15.13
CA ARG A 24 27.89 4.86 -14.30
C ARG A 24 28.23 3.98 -13.10
N ALA A 25 27.22 3.46 -12.39
CA ALA A 25 27.41 2.63 -11.22
C ALA A 25 28.01 1.25 -11.56
N PHE A 26 27.57 0.64 -12.67
CA PHE A 26 28.06 -0.66 -13.12
C PHE A 26 29.34 -0.60 -13.95
N LYS A 27 29.78 0.60 -14.37
CA LYS A 27 30.94 0.82 -15.25
C LYS A 27 30.87 0.01 -16.55
N ALA A 28 29.65 -0.16 -17.08
CA ALA A 28 29.35 -0.94 -18.27
C ALA A 28 28.17 -0.32 -19.01
N GLN A 29 27.99 -0.70 -20.28
CA GLN A 29 26.77 -0.35 -21.01
C GLN A 29 25.57 -1.06 -20.36
N VAL A 30 24.54 -0.29 -20.02
CA VAL A 30 23.30 -0.80 -19.43
C VAL A 30 22.14 -0.32 -20.28
N VAL A 31 21.34 -1.28 -20.76
CA VAL A 31 20.07 -0.99 -21.45
C VAL A 31 18.97 -1.05 -20.40
N VAL A 32 18.37 0.09 -20.09
CA VAL A 32 17.26 0.19 -19.15
C VAL A 32 15.94 0.08 -19.92
N PRO A 33 15.03 -0.84 -19.56
CA PRO A 33 13.69 -0.85 -20.11
C PRO A 33 13.03 0.53 -19.95
N PRO A 34 12.38 1.09 -20.99
CA PRO A 34 11.78 2.43 -20.91
C PRO A 34 10.80 2.60 -19.75
N ASP A 35 10.09 1.52 -19.39
CA ASP A 35 9.11 1.50 -18.30
C ASP A 35 9.59 0.74 -17.05
N LEU A 36 10.91 0.73 -16.78
CA LEU A 36 11.42 0.06 -15.58
C LEU A 36 10.75 0.58 -14.30
N GLY A 37 10.44 1.87 -14.24
CA GLY A 37 9.70 2.48 -13.13
C GLY A 37 8.30 1.89 -12.94
N GLY A 38 7.52 1.79 -14.02
CA GLY A 38 6.19 1.18 -14.00
C GLY A 38 6.21 -0.32 -13.71
N MET A 39 7.22 -1.04 -14.22
CA MET A 39 7.41 -2.47 -13.93
C MET A 39 7.61 -2.72 -12.43
N VAL A 40 8.48 -1.92 -11.77
CA VAL A 40 8.74 -2.06 -10.34
C VAL A 40 7.52 -1.64 -9.52
N ASP A 41 6.86 -0.54 -9.87
CA ASP A 41 5.62 -0.10 -9.23
C ASP A 41 4.54 -1.19 -9.25
N GLY A 42 4.29 -1.78 -10.43
CA GLY A 42 3.34 -2.87 -10.58
C GLY A 42 3.73 -4.14 -9.82
N LEU A 43 5.03 -4.47 -9.72
CA LEU A 43 5.50 -5.61 -8.92
C LEU A 43 5.29 -5.39 -7.43
N LEU A 44 5.56 -4.18 -6.93
CA LEU A 44 5.35 -3.81 -5.53
C LEU A 44 3.86 -3.86 -5.17
N SER A 45 3.00 -3.30 -6.02
CA SER A 45 1.54 -3.34 -5.85
C SER A 45 1.01 -4.78 -5.81
N ARG A 46 1.42 -5.63 -6.76
CA ARG A 46 1.05 -7.07 -6.75
C ARG A 46 1.54 -7.79 -5.50
N SER A 47 2.76 -7.52 -5.05
CA SER A 47 3.32 -8.12 -3.83
C SER A 47 2.50 -7.71 -2.60
N ALA A 48 2.18 -6.42 -2.46
CA ALA A 48 1.38 -5.91 -1.35
C ALA A 48 -0.04 -6.50 -1.34
N LEU A 49 -0.72 -6.54 -2.49
CA LEU A 49 -2.04 -7.16 -2.63
C LEU A 49 -2.01 -8.67 -2.31
N GLY A 50 -0.97 -9.38 -2.77
CA GLY A 50 -0.75 -10.79 -2.43
C GLY A 50 -0.60 -11.02 -0.93
N MET A 51 0.16 -10.15 -0.24
CA MET A 51 0.30 -10.19 1.21
C MET A 51 -1.02 -9.89 1.95
N LEU A 52 -1.84 -8.98 1.45
CA LEU A 52 -3.18 -8.73 2.00
C LEU A 52 -4.06 -9.99 1.90
N GLY A 53 -4.00 -10.72 0.78
CA GLY A 53 -4.69 -12.00 0.63
C GLY A 53 -4.23 -13.06 1.65
N LEU A 54 -2.92 -13.17 1.89
CA LEU A 54 -2.37 -14.06 2.92
C LEU A 54 -2.82 -13.64 4.34
N ALA A 55 -2.76 -12.34 4.65
CA ALA A 55 -3.21 -11.81 5.93
C ALA A 55 -4.71 -12.05 6.17
N ARG A 56 -5.55 -11.97 5.12
CA ARG A 56 -6.97 -12.36 5.23
C ARG A 56 -7.12 -13.84 5.55
N LYS A 57 -6.40 -14.72 4.84
CA LYS A 57 -6.43 -16.17 5.12
C LYS A 57 -5.99 -16.51 6.54
N ALA A 58 -5.06 -15.74 7.10
CA ALA A 58 -4.61 -15.87 8.48
C ALA A 58 -5.60 -15.27 9.52
N GLY A 59 -6.73 -14.69 9.10
CA GLY A 59 -7.70 -14.06 9.99
C GLY A 59 -7.28 -12.68 10.53
N ALA A 60 -6.22 -12.08 9.99
CA ALA A 60 -5.65 -10.82 10.48
C ALA A 60 -6.32 -9.55 9.92
N ILE A 61 -7.32 -9.69 9.03
CA ILE A 61 -7.99 -8.55 8.39
C ILE A 61 -9.44 -8.42 8.87
N SER A 62 -9.79 -7.23 9.36
CA SER A 62 -11.17 -6.83 9.63
C SER A 62 -11.77 -6.15 8.40
N LEU A 63 -12.92 -6.66 7.92
CA LEU A 63 -13.63 -6.13 6.75
C LEU A 63 -15.03 -5.62 7.13
N GLY A 64 -15.47 -4.57 6.44
CA GLY A 64 -16.75 -3.92 6.65
C GLY A 64 -16.68 -2.81 7.70
N ALA A 65 -17.43 -1.72 7.47
CA ALA A 65 -17.34 -0.48 8.24
C ALA A 65 -17.46 -0.69 9.76
N THR A 66 -18.41 -1.51 10.20
CA THR A 66 -18.65 -1.77 11.64
C THR A 66 -17.48 -2.50 12.30
N LYS A 67 -16.94 -3.56 11.66
CA LYS A 67 -15.81 -4.32 12.22
C LYS A 67 -14.54 -3.48 12.24
N VAL A 68 -14.29 -2.74 11.15
CA VAL A 68 -13.15 -1.82 11.05
C VAL A 68 -13.23 -0.73 12.12
N GLU A 69 -14.40 -0.10 12.30
CA GLU A 69 -14.60 0.91 13.33
C GLU A 69 -14.36 0.34 14.74
N SER A 70 -14.87 -0.86 15.02
CA SER A 70 -14.65 -1.53 16.31
C SER A 70 -13.18 -1.84 16.56
N ALA A 71 -12.46 -2.37 15.58
CA ALA A 71 -11.02 -2.65 15.70
C ALA A 71 -10.19 -1.37 15.90
N VAL A 72 -10.58 -0.27 15.23
CA VAL A 72 -9.95 1.04 15.42
C VAL A 72 -10.21 1.56 16.82
N ARG A 73 -11.46 1.60 17.28
CA ARG A 73 -11.83 2.12 18.61
C ARG A 73 -11.24 1.28 19.75
N GLY A 74 -11.06 -0.03 19.53
CA GLY A 74 -10.39 -0.92 20.47
C GLY A 74 -8.86 -0.80 20.47
N GLY A 75 -8.26 0.02 19.59
CA GLY A 75 -6.81 0.16 19.49
C GLY A 75 -6.09 -1.06 18.92
N LEU A 76 -6.81 -1.96 18.24
CA LEU A 76 -6.28 -3.24 17.76
C LEU A 76 -5.77 -3.17 16.32
N ALA A 77 -6.18 -2.15 15.54
CA ALA A 77 -5.79 -2.03 14.15
C ALA A 77 -4.36 -1.46 14.02
N LEU A 78 -3.52 -2.11 13.20
CA LEU A 78 -2.20 -1.57 12.84
C LEU A 78 -2.34 -0.36 11.90
N PHE A 79 -3.24 -0.46 10.93
CA PHE A 79 -3.61 0.61 10.01
C PHE A 79 -5.02 0.35 9.44
N VAL A 80 -5.56 1.38 8.79
CA VAL A 80 -6.78 1.32 8.00
C VAL A 80 -6.43 1.47 6.52
N LEU A 81 -7.04 0.65 5.67
CA LEU A 81 -6.92 0.76 4.23
C LEU A 81 -8.30 1.07 3.63
N HIS A 82 -8.38 2.19 2.93
CA HIS A 82 -9.54 2.59 2.14
C HIS A 82 -9.26 2.30 0.67
N ALA A 83 -10.28 1.88 -0.07
CA ALA A 83 -10.26 1.95 -1.52
C ALA A 83 -10.04 3.40 -1.98
N THR A 84 -9.39 3.63 -3.12
CA THR A 84 -9.24 4.97 -3.70
C THR A 84 -10.60 5.64 -3.91
N GLU A 85 -11.60 4.85 -4.29
CA GLU A 85 -12.99 5.23 -4.54
C GLU A 85 -13.85 5.32 -3.26
N ALA A 86 -13.28 5.03 -2.08
CA ALA A 86 -14.05 5.05 -0.83
C ALA A 86 -14.69 6.42 -0.60
N SER A 87 -15.99 6.41 -0.27
CA SER A 87 -16.79 7.61 -0.06
C SER A 87 -16.24 8.48 1.06
N ASP A 88 -16.39 9.80 0.91
CA ASP A 88 -15.93 10.76 1.89
C ASP A 88 -16.57 10.54 3.26
N ASP A 89 -17.85 10.15 3.29
CA ASP A 89 -18.54 9.86 4.55
C ASP A 89 -17.94 8.65 5.28
N GLY A 90 -17.66 7.56 4.55
CA GLY A 90 -17.02 6.38 5.12
C GLY A 90 -15.61 6.70 5.65
N VAL A 91 -14.82 7.45 4.89
CA VAL A 91 -13.49 7.91 5.30
C VAL A 91 -13.58 8.81 6.53
N ARG A 92 -14.53 9.74 6.57
CA ARG A 92 -14.76 10.65 7.69
C ARG A 92 -15.11 9.89 8.97
N LYS A 93 -16.01 8.91 8.90
CA LYS A 93 -16.43 8.10 10.06
C LYS A 93 -15.24 7.36 10.70
N ILE A 94 -14.44 6.68 9.88
CA ILE A 94 -13.26 5.95 10.39
C ILE A 94 -12.16 6.92 10.86
N SER A 95 -11.99 8.06 10.21
CA SER A 95 -11.06 9.10 10.67
C SER A 95 -11.45 9.67 12.04
N GLN A 96 -12.74 9.85 12.30
CA GLN A 96 -13.24 10.25 13.61
C GLN A 96 -12.98 9.17 14.67
N ALA A 97 -13.21 7.89 14.34
CA ALA A 97 -12.88 6.78 15.24
C ALA A 97 -11.37 6.75 15.59
N ARG A 98 -10.49 6.94 14.60
CA ARG A 98 -9.03 7.02 14.80
C ARG A 98 -8.65 8.18 15.73
N ARG A 99 -9.19 9.38 15.49
CA ARG A 99 -8.93 10.57 16.35
C ARG A 99 -9.45 10.37 17.76
N ALA A 100 -10.65 9.82 17.92
CA ALA A 100 -11.23 9.52 19.23
C ALA A 100 -10.38 8.50 20.00
N THR A 101 -9.86 7.48 19.32
CA THR A 101 -8.96 6.47 19.91
C THR A 101 -7.72 7.12 20.51
N VAL A 102 -7.08 8.04 19.78
CA VAL A 102 -5.93 8.82 20.31
C VAL A 102 -6.35 9.71 21.48
N HIS A 103 -7.51 10.37 21.38
CA HIS A 103 -7.97 11.29 22.43
C HIS A 103 -8.19 10.61 23.79
N ILE A 104 -8.59 9.34 23.80
CA ILE A 104 -8.76 8.55 25.03
C ILE A 104 -7.49 7.79 25.47
N GLY A 105 -6.33 8.11 24.88
CA GLY A 105 -5.04 7.52 25.23
C GLY A 105 -4.68 6.23 24.46
N GLY A 106 -5.44 5.88 23.43
CA GLY A 106 -5.13 4.75 22.54
C GLY A 106 -4.08 5.08 21.46
N PRO A 107 -3.71 4.10 20.63
CA PRO A 107 -2.64 4.26 19.65
C PRO A 107 -3.02 5.16 18.47
N SER A 108 -2.01 5.80 17.87
CA SER A 108 -2.15 6.46 16.57
C SER A 108 -2.13 5.42 15.46
N ILE A 109 -3.31 5.11 14.93
CA ILE A 109 -3.50 4.16 13.83
C ILE A 109 -3.37 4.94 12.52
N LEU A 110 -2.61 4.50 11.52
CA LEU A 110 -2.49 5.18 10.22
C LEU A 110 -3.65 4.82 9.27
N ALA A 111 -3.92 5.66 8.26
CA ALA A 111 -4.91 5.38 7.23
C ALA A 111 -4.34 5.66 5.84
N TYR A 112 -4.61 4.76 4.90
CA TYR A 112 -4.06 4.78 3.54
C TYR A 112 -5.15 4.60 2.48
N LYS A 113 -4.93 5.20 1.30
CA LYS A 113 -5.71 5.01 0.06
C LYS A 113 -4.73 4.64 -1.07
N LEU A 114 -4.40 3.35 -1.18
CA LEU A 114 -3.33 2.88 -2.09
C LEU A 114 -3.86 2.06 -3.27
N PHE A 115 -5.01 1.41 -3.12
CA PHE A 115 -5.53 0.46 -4.09
C PHE A 115 -6.99 0.77 -4.37
N SER A 116 -7.43 0.44 -5.57
CA SER A 116 -8.83 0.51 -5.97
C SER A 116 -9.70 -0.51 -5.24
N GLU A 117 -11.00 -0.25 -5.22
CA GLU A 117 -12.00 -1.18 -4.73
C GLU A 117 -11.88 -2.53 -5.44
N ALA A 118 -11.67 -2.54 -6.75
CA ALA A 118 -11.51 -3.76 -7.54
C ALA A 118 -10.28 -4.58 -7.12
N GLU A 119 -9.13 -3.91 -6.93
CA GLU A 119 -7.90 -4.57 -6.47
C GLU A 119 -8.05 -5.14 -5.06
N LEU A 120 -8.65 -4.38 -4.13
CA LEU A 120 -8.89 -4.83 -2.77
C LEU A 120 -9.89 -5.99 -2.75
N SER A 121 -10.99 -5.89 -3.51
CA SER A 121 -11.98 -6.95 -3.64
C SER A 121 -11.31 -8.24 -4.11
N LEU A 122 -10.55 -8.19 -5.20
CA LEU A 122 -9.83 -9.34 -5.74
C LEU A 122 -8.81 -9.92 -4.74
N ALA A 123 -7.96 -9.07 -4.15
CA ALA A 123 -6.93 -9.49 -3.21
C ALA A 123 -7.51 -10.14 -1.95
N LEU A 124 -8.67 -9.65 -1.52
CA LEU A 124 -9.36 -10.17 -0.36
C LEU A 124 -10.25 -11.36 -0.75
N GLY A 125 -10.56 -11.64 -2.02
CA GLY A 125 -11.44 -12.74 -2.39
C GLY A 125 -12.93 -12.36 -2.29
N GLY A 126 -13.23 -11.12 -2.68
CA GLY A 126 -14.54 -10.79 -3.25
C GLY A 126 -14.74 -11.57 -4.55
N THR A 127 -15.97 -12.00 -4.78
CA THR A 127 -16.35 -12.72 -5.99
C THR A 127 -16.42 -11.72 -7.15
N ASN A 128 -15.57 -11.88 -8.15
CA ASN A 128 -15.87 -11.37 -9.49
C ASN A 128 -17.05 -12.21 -10.01
N VAL A 129 -18.27 -11.69 -9.91
CA VAL A 129 -19.42 -12.20 -10.69
C VAL A 129 -19.68 -11.20 -11.80
#